data_AF-A0A944IPT2-F1
#
_entry.id   AF-A0A944IPT2-F1
#
_cell.length_a   1.000
_cell.length_b   1.000
_cell.length_c   1.000
_cell.angle_alpha   90.00
_cell.angle_beta   90.00
_cell.angle_gamma   90.00
#
_symmetry.space_group_name_H-M   'P 1'
#
loop_
_entity.id
_entity.type
_entity.pdbx_description
1 polymer ?
#
loop_
_entity_poly.entity_id
_entity_poly.type
_entity_poly.pdbx_seq_one_letter_code
_entity_poly.pdbx_strand_id
1 'polypeptide(L)'
;MSTPDITPHPARCLKCRRILRKPSPDGLGPKCRRMVRRAARLNPPAAYKPYQMAKALELLEMGALVPLRANRVFLVVSEDGSEIHRTAATGQCNCPAGLRATSLCYHGAAAHLLATATAA
;
A
#
# COMPACT_ATOMS: atom_id res chain seq x y z
N MET A 1 50.49 5.50 26.67
CA MET A 1 49.15 6.02 26.35
C MET A 1 48.79 5.51 24.96
N SER A 2 47.95 4.48 24.87
CA SER A 2 47.59 3.87 23.58
C SER A 2 46.51 4.71 22.91
N THR A 3 46.77 5.16 21.68
CA THR A 3 45.80 5.88 20.84
C THR A 3 44.63 4.96 20.47
N PRO A 4 43.37 5.44 20.53
CA PRO A 4 42.24 4.64 20.06
C PRO A 4 42.37 4.41 18.56
N ASP A 5 42.28 3.15 18.14
CA ASP A 5 42.13 2.75 16.75
C ASP A 5 40.75 3.21 16.25
N ILE A 6 40.70 4.38 15.62
CA ILE A 6 39.50 4.87 14.94
C ILE A 6 39.50 4.22 13.55
N THR A 7 39.27 2.91 13.49
CA THR A 7 38.96 2.26 12.23
C THR A 7 37.54 2.67 11.83
N PRO A 8 37.34 3.40 10.70
CA PRO A 8 36.00 3.79 10.28
C PRO A 8 35.22 2.53 9.90
N HIS A 9 34.36 2.08 10.81
CA HIS A 9 33.52 0.93 10.53
C HIS A 9 32.60 1.25 9.36
N PRO A 10 32.53 0.36 8.36
CA PRO A 10 31.68 0.60 7.21
C PRO A 10 30.23 0.71 7.65
N ALA A 11 29.54 1.77 7.20
CA ALA A 11 28.12 1.95 7.48
C ALA A 11 27.33 0.72 7.01
N ARG A 12 26.41 0.22 7.86
CA ARG A 12 25.61 -0.99 7.58
C ARG A 12 24.14 -0.64 7.50
N CYS A 13 23.42 -1.36 6.63
CA CYS A 13 21.97 -1.30 6.56
C CYS A 13 21.37 -1.72 7.91
N LEU A 14 20.48 -0.90 8.48
CA LEU A 14 19.83 -1.21 9.76
C LEU A 14 18.95 -2.48 9.68
N LYS A 15 18.35 -2.77 8.50
CA LYS A 15 17.46 -3.93 8.33
C LYS A 15 18.20 -5.24 8.04
N CYS A 16 19.12 -5.25 7.07
CA CYS A 16 19.76 -6.49 6.61
C CYS A 16 21.26 -6.58 6.94
N ARG A 17 21.81 -5.60 7.67
CA ARG A 17 23.22 -5.50 8.07
C ARG A 17 24.26 -5.51 6.94
N ARG A 18 23.83 -5.49 5.67
CA ARG A 18 24.69 -5.36 4.49
C ARG A 18 25.48 -4.06 4.55
N ILE A 19 26.77 -4.12 4.21
CA ILE A 19 27.66 -2.96 4.09
C ILE A 19 27.13 -2.02 2.99
N LEU A 20 27.02 -0.73 3.33
CA LEU A 20 26.61 0.34 2.43
C LEU A 20 27.83 0.94 1.76
N ARG A 21 27.79 1.06 0.43
CA ARG A 21 28.84 1.74 -0.35
C ARG A 21 28.85 3.26 -0.13
N LYS A 22 27.70 3.82 0.23
CA LYS A 22 27.50 5.23 0.58
C LYS A 22 26.63 5.30 1.83
N PRO A 23 26.92 6.21 2.78
CA PRO A 23 26.04 6.44 3.93
C PRO A 23 24.65 6.82 3.46
N SER A 24 23.64 6.45 4.25
CA SER A 24 22.23 6.59 3.91
C SER A 24 21.52 7.40 4.99
N PRO A 25 20.74 8.45 4.65
CA PRO A 25 20.08 9.30 5.66
C PRO A 25 19.11 8.52 6.57
N ASP A 26 18.47 7.49 6.02
CA ASP A 26 17.52 6.60 6.70
C ASP A 26 18.18 5.30 7.21
N GLY A 27 19.51 5.16 7.07
CA GLY A 27 20.23 3.94 7.46
C GLY A 27 19.89 2.68 6.66
N LEU A 28 19.13 2.77 5.56
CA LEU A 28 18.70 1.62 4.76
C LEU A 28 19.48 1.47 3.45
N GLY A 29 19.88 0.23 3.14
CA GLY A 29 20.44 -0.10 1.83
C GLY A 29 19.38 -0.11 0.71
N PRO A 30 19.78 0.00 -0.58
CA PRO A 30 18.84 0.15 -1.69
C PRO A 30 17.74 -0.91 -1.78
N LYS A 31 18.10 -2.19 -1.53
CA LYS A 31 17.13 -3.30 -1.50
C LYS A 31 16.12 -3.14 -0.37
N CYS A 32 16.60 -2.89 0.85
CA CYS A 32 15.74 -2.74 2.02
C CYS A 32 14.87 -1.48 1.92
N ARG A 33 15.41 -0.38 1.39
CA ARG A 33 14.63 0.83 1.09
C ARG A 33 13.54 0.57 0.06
N ARG A 34 13.84 -0.14 -1.04
CA ARG A 34 12.83 -0.53 -2.04
C ARG A 34 11.74 -1.37 -1.41
N MET A 35 12.10 -2.34 -0.56
CA MET A 35 11.14 -3.18 0.15
C MET A 35 10.27 -2.36 1.13
N VAL A 36 10.86 -1.46 1.92
CA VAL A 36 10.10 -0.57 2.83
C VAL A 36 9.16 0.34 2.03
N ARG A 37 9.62 0.92 0.92
CA ARG A 37 8.77 1.73 0.03
C ARG A 37 7.65 0.91 -0.59
N ARG A 38 7.91 -0.34 -0.99
CA ARG A 38 6.86 -1.25 -1.51
C ARG A 38 5.83 -1.56 -0.43
N ALA A 39 6.27 -1.91 0.78
CA ALA A 39 5.37 -2.15 1.90
C ALA A 39 4.55 -0.90 2.26
N ALA A 40 5.18 0.29 2.26
CA ALA A 40 4.47 1.55 2.51
C ALA A 40 3.42 1.89 1.44
N ARG A 41 3.63 1.45 0.18
CA ARG A 41 2.62 1.59 -0.90
C ARG A 41 1.49 0.58 -0.77
N LEU A 42 1.76 -0.60 -0.23
CA LEU A 42 0.77 -1.67 -0.02
C LEU A 42 -0.04 -1.46 1.26
N ASN A 43 0.49 -0.67 2.21
CA ASN A 43 -0.28 -0.24 3.35
C ASN A 43 -1.32 0.78 2.86
N PRO A 44 -2.62 0.50 3.03
CA PRO A 44 -3.65 1.52 2.86
C PRO A 44 -3.28 2.74 3.71
N PRO A 45 -3.66 3.97 3.31
CA PRO A 45 -3.53 5.11 4.22
C PRO A 45 -4.15 4.73 5.57
N ALA A 46 -3.51 5.13 6.67
CA ALA A 46 -3.91 4.82 8.06
C ALA A 46 -5.36 5.26 8.44
N ALA A 47 -6.10 5.80 7.47
CA ALA A 47 -7.48 6.24 7.54
C ALA A 47 -8.52 5.11 7.41
N TYR A 48 -8.14 3.90 6.98
CA TYR A 48 -9.08 2.78 6.92
C TYR A 48 -9.16 2.00 8.24
N LYS A 49 -10.38 1.70 8.68
CA LYS A 49 -10.63 0.87 9.87
C LYS A 49 -10.32 -0.60 9.56
N PRO A 50 -9.89 -1.43 10.54
CA PRO A 50 -9.55 -2.84 10.32
C PRO A 50 -10.66 -3.64 9.63
N TYR A 51 -11.92 -3.43 9.99
CA TYR A 51 -13.05 -4.12 9.35
C TYR A 51 -13.19 -3.75 7.87
N GLN A 52 -12.85 -2.52 7.48
CA GLN A 52 -12.90 -2.08 6.09
C GLN A 52 -11.82 -2.78 5.27
N MET A 53 -10.68 -3.11 5.90
CA MET A 53 -9.61 -3.86 5.26
C MET A 53 -9.98 -5.32 5.11
N ALA A 54 -10.61 -5.93 6.11
CA ALA A 54 -11.14 -7.28 6.00
C ALA A 54 -12.13 -7.39 4.81
N LYS A 55 -13.15 -6.52 4.75
CA LYS A 55 -14.11 -6.50 3.62
C LYS A 55 -13.43 -6.20 2.27
N ALA A 56 -12.41 -5.35 2.24
CA ALA A 56 -11.67 -5.06 1.02
C ALA A 56 -10.90 -6.29 0.51
N LEU A 57 -10.33 -7.08 1.42
CA LEU A 57 -9.66 -8.34 1.08
C LEU A 57 -10.66 -9.38 0.57
N GLU A 58 -11.82 -9.51 1.23
CA GLU A 58 -12.90 -10.39 0.75
C GLU A 58 -13.32 -10.06 -0.69
N LEU A 59 -13.50 -8.78 -1.03
CA LEU A 59 -13.80 -8.37 -2.42
C LEU A 59 -12.71 -8.78 -3.42
N LEU A 60 -11.45 -8.70 -3.03
CA LEU A 60 -10.33 -9.11 -3.88
C LEU A 60 -10.28 -10.63 -4.04
N GLU A 61 -10.54 -11.38 -2.97
CA GLU A 61 -10.62 -12.84 -2.99
C GLU A 61 -11.74 -13.35 -3.89
N MET A 62 -12.90 -12.67 -3.88
CA MET A 62 -14.02 -12.96 -4.77
C MET A 62 -13.81 -12.48 -6.22
N GLY A 63 -12.72 -11.76 -6.52
CA GLY A 63 -12.51 -11.19 -7.84
C GLY A 63 -13.53 -10.11 -8.23
N ALA A 64 -14.12 -9.42 -7.24
CA ALA A 64 -15.24 -8.50 -7.44
C ALA A 64 -14.86 -7.17 -8.13
N LEU A 65 -13.57 -6.94 -8.41
CA LEU A 65 -13.06 -5.71 -9.01
C LEU A 65 -12.69 -5.90 -10.48
N VAL A 66 -13.31 -5.12 -11.36
CA VAL A 66 -13.03 -5.09 -12.80
C VAL A 66 -12.37 -3.75 -13.19
N PRO A 67 -11.13 -3.74 -13.71
CA PRO A 67 -10.47 -2.51 -14.11
C PRO A 67 -11.10 -1.91 -15.37
N LEU A 68 -11.36 -0.60 -15.35
CA LEU A 68 -11.94 0.14 -16.50
C LEU A 68 -10.94 1.07 -17.20
N ARG A 69 -10.06 1.75 -16.44
CA ARG A 69 -9.15 2.77 -16.99
C ARG A 69 -7.74 2.61 -16.42
N ALA A 70 -6.89 1.85 -17.09
CA ALA A 70 -5.47 1.67 -16.75
C ALA A 70 -5.22 1.44 -15.24
N ASN A 71 -6.06 0.61 -14.60
CA ASN A 71 -6.05 0.33 -13.16
C ASN A 71 -6.13 1.56 -12.23
N ARG A 72 -6.74 2.66 -12.71
CA ARG A 72 -7.06 3.85 -11.90
C ARG A 72 -8.52 3.89 -11.47
N VAL A 73 -9.41 3.36 -12.31
CA VAL A 73 -10.85 3.27 -12.08
C VAL A 73 -11.29 1.83 -12.23
N PHE A 74 -12.15 1.38 -11.33
CA PHE A 74 -12.66 0.02 -11.22
C PHE A 74 -14.19 0.03 -11.12
N LEU A 75 -14.81 -1.00 -11.68
CA LEU A 75 -16.14 -1.44 -11.26
C LEU A 75 -15.96 -2.41 -10.10
N VAL A 76 -16.81 -2.31 -9.10
CA VAL A 76 -16.87 -3.23 -7.98
C VAL A 76 -18.27 -3.77 -7.91
N VAL A 77 -18.37 -5.09 -8.00
CA VAL A 77 -19.64 -5.80 -7.81
C VAL A 77 -19.88 -5.93 -6.30
N SER A 78 -21.10 -5.65 -5.84
CA SER A 78 -21.49 -5.85 -4.45
C SER A 78 -21.41 -7.33 -4.08
N GLU A 79 -21.31 -7.63 -2.78
CA GLU A 79 -21.18 -9.00 -2.27
C GLU A 79 -22.35 -9.91 -2.68
N ASP A 80 -23.55 -9.36 -2.80
CA ASP A 80 -24.77 -10.05 -3.25
C ASP A 80 -24.96 -10.00 -4.78
N GLY A 81 -24.06 -9.35 -5.52
CA GLY A 81 -24.13 -9.22 -6.97
C GLY A 81 -25.22 -8.29 -7.50
N SER A 82 -25.97 -7.60 -6.62
CA SER A 82 -27.13 -6.79 -7.01
C SER A 82 -26.75 -5.41 -7.54
N GLU A 83 -25.61 -4.87 -7.12
CA GLU A 83 -25.16 -3.53 -7.44
C GLU A 83 -23.75 -3.51 -8.02
N ILE A 84 -23.51 -2.55 -8.91
CA ILE A 84 -22.18 -2.26 -9.44
C ILE A 84 -21.81 -0.83 -9.07
N HIS A 85 -20.75 -0.70 -8.28
CA HIS A 85 -20.18 0.58 -7.90
C HIS A 85 -18.98 0.93 -8.77
N ARG A 86 -18.82 2.21 -9.09
CA ARG A 86 -17.60 2.75 -9.70
C ARG A 86 -16.74 3.36 -8.61
N THR A 87 -15.48 2.93 -8.55
CA THR A 87 -14.51 3.41 -7.58
C THR A 87 -13.17 3.77 -8.25
N ALA A 88 -12.45 4.73 -7.69
CA ALA A 88 -11.09 5.07 -8.09
C ALA A 88 -10.08 4.58 -7.04
N ALA A 89 -8.86 4.25 -7.47
CA ALA A 89 -7.75 3.88 -6.57
C ALA A 89 -7.40 4.98 -5.54
N THR A 90 -7.83 6.20 -5.82
CA THR A 90 -7.69 7.40 -4.99
C THR A 90 -8.80 7.55 -3.94
N GLY A 91 -9.76 6.61 -3.88
CA GLY A 91 -10.76 6.50 -2.82
C GLY A 91 -12.16 7.05 -3.15
N GLN A 92 -12.34 7.72 -4.30
CA GLN A 92 -13.66 8.19 -4.74
C GLN A 92 -14.51 7.00 -5.19
N CYS A 93 -15.67 6.80 -4.56
CA CYS A 93 -16.58 5.72 -4.88
C CYS A 93 -18.03 6.24 -4.89
N ASN A 94 -18.85 5.71 -5.81
CA ASN A 94 -20.27 6.07 -5.90
C ASN A 94 -21.20 5.22 -5.01
N CYS A 95 -20.67 4.36 -4.14
CA CYS A 95 -21.48 3.65 -3.15
C CYS A 95 -22.06 4.62 -2.09
N PRO A 96 -23.11 4.24 -1.33
CA PRO A 96 -23.73 5.13 -0.35
C PRO A 96 -22.74 5.72 0.67
N ALA A 97 -21.76 4.94 1.13
CA ALA A 97 -20.72 5.42 2.04
C ALA A 97 -19.77 6.44 1.36
N GLY A 98 -19.41 6.20 0.09
CA GLY A 98 -18.55 7.10 -0.68
C GLY A 98 -19.24 8.42 -1.03
N LEU A 99 -20.53 8.38 -1.40
CA LEU A 99 -21.32 9.57 -1.72
C LEU A 99 -21.57 10.46 -0.50
N ARG A 100 -21.78 9.87 0.68
CA ARG A 100 -21.95 10.63 1.94
C ARG A 100 -20.64 11.25 2.45
N ALA A 101 -19.49 10.78 1.94
CA ALA A 101 -18.15 11.22 2.32
C ALA A 101 -17.84 11.24 3.84
N THR A 102 -18.65 10.58 4.66
CA THR A 102 -18.50 10.57 6.13
C THR A 102 -17.38 9.64 6.59
N SER A 103 -17.08 8.60 5.79
CA SER A 103 -15.98 7.67 6.04
C SER A 103 -15.48 7.07 4.74
N LEU A 104 -14.24 6.61 4.71
CA LEU A 104 -13.72 5.85 3.57
C LEU A 104 -14.48 4.54 3.42
N CYS A 105 -14.79 4.13 2.19
CA CYS A 105 -15.49 2.87 1.92
C CYS A 105 -14.50 1.73 1.60
N TYR A 106 -14.89 0.50 1.92
CA TYR A 106 -14.05 -0.68 1.64
C TYR A 106 -13.85 -0.92 0.13
N HIS A 107 -14.75 -0.45 -0.74
CA HIS A 107 -14.55 -0.45 -2.21
C HIS A 107 -13.32 0.36 -2.63
N GLY A 108 -13.14 1.55 -2.05
CA GLY A 108 -11.98 2.41 -2.31
C GLY A 108 -10.68 1.76 -1.85
N ALA A 109 -10.73 1.05 -0.72
CA ALA A 109 -9.58 0.30 -0.23
C ALA A 109 -9.19 -0.87 -1.14
N ALA A 110 -10.16 -1.68 -1.57
CA ALA A 110 -9.89 -2.80 -2.48
C ALA A 110 -9.28 -2.29 -3.80
N ALA A 111 -9.81 -1.19 -4.34
CA ALA A 111 -9.27 -0.56 -5.54
C ALA A 111 -7.85 -0.03 -5.35
N HIS A 112 -7.56 0.56 -4.19
CA HIS A 112 -6.22 1.03 -3.84
C HIS A 112 -5.23 -0.13 -3.77
N LEU A 113 -5.58 -1.22 -3.08
CA LEU A 113 -4.76 -2.42 -2.95
C LEU A 113 -4.49 -3.06 -4.32
N LEU A 114 -5.52 -3.19 -5.17
CA LEU A 114 -5.36 -3.77 -6.51
C LEU A 114 -4.49 -2.88 -7.42
N ALA A 115 -4.70 -1.56 -7.39
CA ALA A 115 -3.90 -0.62 -8.17
C ALA A 115 -2.43 -0.62 -7.74
N THR A 116 -2.16 -0.68 -6.44
CA THR A 116 -0.79 -0.69 -5.89
C THR A 116 -0.07 -2.02 -6.16
N ALA A 117 -0.80 -3.14 -6.14
CA ALA A 117 -0.25 -4.45 -6.49
C ALA A 117 0.14 -4.55 -7.98
N THR A 118 -0.67 -3.97 -8.87
CA THR A 118 -0.47 -4.03 -10.34
C THR A 118 0.46 -2.96 -10.89
N ALA A 119 0.74 -1.89 -10.14
CA ALA A 119 1.71 -0.86 -10.51
C ALA A 119 3.17 -1.22 -10.14
N ALA A 120 3.42 -2.43 -9.64
CA ALA A 120 4.73 -2.92 -9.19
C ALA A 120 5.44 -3.74 -10.28
#